data_AF-A0AA89C1P7-F1
#
_entry.id   AF-A0AA89C1P7-F1
#
_cell.length_a   1.000
_cell.length_b   1.000
_cell.length_c   1.000
_cell.angle_alpha   90.00
_cell.angle_beta   90.00
_cell.angle_gamma   90.00
#
_symmetry.space_group_name_H-M   'P 1'
#
loop_
_entity.id
_entity.type
_entity.pdbx_description
1 polymer ?
#
loop_
_entity_poly.entity_id
_entity_poly.type
_entity_poly.pdbx_seq_one_letter_code
_entity_poly.pdbx_strand_id
1 'polypeptide(L)'
;ILGFGPFGEHKVNASWVAVQRLAEFGVKDDVELVTREIPVDYDMVKEIICSLWEEEKPDLVVLVGVSGIAKVITIEQQAHNDGYCRKDVKGLSNDPTCSAFIHVPPLGAPYTADQLAQGLRIAIIEMLRQIQ
;
A
#
# COMPACT_ATOMS: atom_id res chain seq x y z
N ILE A 1 5.55 -1.46 0.41
CA ILE A 1 4.27 -1.55 -0.33
C ILE A 1 3.51 -2.79 0.13
N LEU A 2 2.28 -2.64 0.61
CA LEU A 2 1.50 -3.71 1.23
C LEU A 2 0.30 -4.05 0.35
N GLY A 3 0.02 -5.34 0.16
CA GLY A 3 -1.18 -5.81 -0.53
C GLY A 3 -2.01 -6.70 0.38
N PHE A 4 -3.33 -6.59 0.31
CA PHE A 4 -4.20 -7.48 1.08
C PHE A 4 -4.25 -8.88 0.48
N GLY A 5 -4.25 -9.89 1.35
CA GLY A 5 -4.48 -11.28 1.00
C GLY A 5 -5.95 -11.65 0.78
N PRO A 6 -6.27 -12.94 0.71
CA PRO A 6 -7.64 -13.46 0.50
C PRO A 6 -8.66 -12.91 1.50
N PHE A 7 -9.92 -12.76 1.07
CA PHE A 7 -11.02 -12.31 1.92
C PHE A 7 -12.36 -12.91 1.50
N GLY A 8 -13.14 -13.39 2.48
CA GLY A 8 -14.41 -14.06 2.22
C GLY A 8 -14.22 -15.29 1.32
N GLU A 9 -14.96 -15.33 0.22
CA GLU A 9 -14.89 -16.42 -0.77
C GLU A 9 -13.75 -16.23 -1.80
N HIS A 10 -13.11 -15.06 -1.83
CA HIS A 10 -12.07 -14.74 -2.80
C HIS A 10 -10.72 -15.31 -2.36
N LYS A 11 -10.30 -16.40 -2.99
CA LYS A 11 -9.01 -17.07 -2.75
C LYS A 11 -7.79 -16.31 -3.27
N VAL A 12 -8.01 -15.31 -4.12
CA VAL A 12 -6.96 -14.49 -4.73
C VAL A 12 -7.40 -13.04 -4.63
N ASN A 13 -6.51 -12.18 -4.15
CA ASN A 13 -6.75 -10.75 -4.06
C ASN A 13 -5.90 -9.99 -5.08
N ALA A 14 -6.57 -9.18 -5.91
CA ALA A 14 -5.93 -8.42 -6.97
C ALA A 14 -4.83 -7.49 -6.45
N SER A 15 -4.99 -6.92 -5.25
CA SER A 15 -3.97 -6.06 -4.67
C SER A 15 -2.67 -6.81 -4.41
N TRP A 16 -2.73 -7.99 -3.80
CA TRP A 16 -1.52 -8.74 -3.50
C TRP A 16 -0.82 -9.23 -4.77
N VAL A 17 -1.59 -9.75 -5.72
CA VAL A 17 -1.03 -10.18 -7.02
C VAL A 17 -0.35 -9.02 -7.76
N ALA A 18 -0.94 -7.82 -7.75
CA ALA A 18 -0.32 -6.64 -8.35
C ALA A 18 0.97 -6.21 -7.61
N VAL A 19 1.00 -6.30 -6.27
CA VAL A 19 2.20 -6.02 -5.48
C VAL A 19 3.32 -7.04 -5.73
N GLN A 20 3.00 -8.32 -5.88
CA GLN A 20 3.97 -9.35 -6.25
C GLN A 20 4.64 -9.04 -7.60
N ARG A 21 3.84 -8.64 -8.60
CA ARG A 21 4.37 -8.25 -9.91
C ARG A 21 5.17 -6.96 -9.86
N LEU A 22 4.78 -6.00 -9.02
CA LEU A 22 5.59 -4.81 -8.76
C LEU A 22 6.95 -5.17 -8.16
N ALA A 23 7.02 -6.17 -7.27
CA ALA A 23 8.27 -6.63 -6.69
C ALA A 23 9.21 -7.24 -7.75
N GLU A 24 8.67 -7.95 -8.74
CA GLU A 24 9.45 -8.47 -9.87
C GLU A 24 10.00 -7.34 -10.77
N PHE A 25 9.23 -6.27 -10.95
CA PHE A 25 9.63 -5.14 -11.80
C PHE A 25 10.55 -4.13 -11.12
N GLY A 26 10.47 -4.03 -9.79
CA GLY A 26 11.08 -2.95 -9.02
C GLY A 26 10.42 -1.57 -9.28
N VAL A 27 10.83 -0.58 -8.51
CA VAL A 27 10.35 0.81 -8.65
C VAL A 27 11.38 1.64 -9.40
N LYS A 28 12.56 1.82 -8.82
CA LYS A 28 13.75 2.48 -9.39
C LYS A 28 15.00 1.83 -8.79
N ASP A 29 16.16 2.05 -9.41
CA ASP A 29 17.44 1.47 -8.96
C ASP A 29 17.89 1.97 -7.58
N ASP A 30 17.46 3.17 -7.18
CA ASP A 30 17.78 3.83 -5.92
C ASP A 30 16.70 3.63 -4.83
N VAL A 31 15.72 2.74 -5.06
CA VAL A 31 14.62 2.49 -4.14
C VAL A 31 14.69 1.06 -3.62
N GLU A 32 14.88 0.92 -2.30
CA GLU A 32 14.72 -0.35 -1.62
C GLU A 32 13.23 -0.68 -1.46
N LEU A 33 12.77 -1.72 -2.16
CA LEU A 33 11.36 -2.11 -2.16
C LEU A 33 11.11 -3.25 -1.18
N VAL A 34 10.41 -2.95 -0.10
CA VAL A 34 9.84 -3.97 0.81
C VAL A 34 8.38 -4.22 0.46
N THR A 35 8.01 -5.49 0.24
CA THR A 35 6.62 -5.91 0.01
C THR A 35 6.16 -6.95 1.01
N ARG A 36 4.94 -6.82 1.55
CA ARG A 36 4.32 -7.84 2.41
C ARG A 36 2.84 -8.03 2.06
N GLU A 37 2.37 -9.28 2.16
CA GLU A 37 0.95 -9.61 2.17
C GLU A 37 0.42 -9.37 3.58
N ILE A 38 -0.73 -8.70 3.69
CA ILE A 38 -1.38 -8.43 4.97
C ILE A 38 -2.79 -9.03 5.01
N PRO A 39 -3.26 -9.51 6.17
CA PRO A 39 -4.61 -10.04 6.30
C PRO A 39 -5.65 -8.92 6.16
N VAL A 40 -6.88 -9.29 5.81
CA VAL A 40 -8.03 -8.37 5.91
C VAL A 40 -8.58 -8.42 7.33
N ASP A 41 -7.78 -7.90 8.27
CA ASP A 41 -8.06 -7.84 9.70
C ASP A 41 -7.56 -6.50 10.25
N TYR A 42 -8.45 -5.69 10.83
CA TYR A 42 -8.13 -4.32 11.22
C TYR A 42 -7.06 -4.23 12.32
N ASP A 43 -7.14 -5.09 13.33
CA ASP A 43 -6.24 -5.05 14.48
C ASP A 43 -4.84 -5.55 14.06
N MET A 44 -4.79 -6.66 13.32
CA MET A 44 -3.52 -7.18 12.79
C MET A 44 -2.85 -6.20 11.83
N VAL A 45 -3.63 -5.55 10.95
CA VAL A 45 -3.07 -4.56 10.01
C VAL A 45 -2.45 -3.40 10.75
N LYS A 46 -3.09 -2.92 11.82
CA LYS A 46 -2.55 -1.85 12.67
C LYS A 46 -1.22 -2.27 13.30
N GLU A 47 -1.15 -3.48 13.86
CA GLU A 47 0.08 -4.01 14.47
C GLU A 47 1.19 -4.17 13.43
N ILE A 48 0.89 -4.77 12.27
CA ILE A 48 1.85 -4.98 11.18
C ILE A 48 2.42 -3.65 10.69
N ILE A 49 1.57 -2.64 10.48
CA ILE A 49 2.01 -1.31 10.04
C ILE A 49 2.95 -0.70 11.10
N CYS A 50 2.57 -0.73 12.38
CA CYS A 50 3.41 -0.21 13.46
C CYS A 50 4.78 -0.89 13.50
N SER A 51 4.82 -2.22 13.46
CA SER A 51 6.08 -2.98 13.46
C SER A 51 6.93 -2.69 12.23
N LEU A 52 6.32 -2.58 11.05
CA LEU A 52 7.00 -2.22 9.81
C LEU A 52 7.70 -0.85 9.88
N TRP A 53 7.06 0.15 10.49
CA TRP A 53 7.66 1.47 10.66
C TRP A 53 8.88 1.43 11.59
N GLU A 54 8.86 0.58 12.61
CA GLU A 54 9.98 0.43 13.55
C GLU A 54 11.14 -0.38 12.93
N GLU A 55 10.81 -1.46 12.20
CA GLU A 55 11.76 -2.38 11.58
C GLU A 55 12.44 -1.78 10.36
N GLU A 56 11.65 -1.28 9.41
CA GLU A 56 12.13 -0.91 8.07
C GLU A 56 12.43 0.59 7.94
N LYS A 57 11.87 1.43 8.83
CA LYS A 57 11.97 2.90 8.79
C LYS A 57 11.76 3.49 7.39
N PRO A 58 10.64 3.16 6.72
CA PRO A 58 10.45 3.46 5.30
C PRO A 58 10.22 4.95 5.03
N ASP A 59 10.67 5.46 3.89
CA ASP A 59 10.31 6.81 3.42
C ASP A 59 8.85 6.89 2.96
N LEU A 60 8.27 5.78 2.46
CA LEU A 60 6.91 5.73 1.90
C LEU A 60 6.25 4.36 2.16
N VAL A 61 5.03 4.37 2.72
CA VAL A 61 4.19 3.17 2.87
C VAL A 61 2.92 3.30 2.03
N VAL A 62 2.81 2.50 0.98
CA VAL A 62 1.57 2.41 0.19
C VAL A 62 0.84 1.12 0.52
N LEU A 63 -0.41 1.24 0.96
CA LEU A 63 -1.36 0.14 1.08
C LEU A 63 -2.16 0.03 -0.21
N VAL A 64 -2.26 -1.18 -0.75
CA VAL A 64 -3.00 -1.46 -1.97
C VAL A 64 -4.17 -2.38 -1.61
N GLY A 65 -5.38 -1.96 -1.97
CA GLY A 65 -6.60 -2.74 -1.81
C GLY A 65 -7.33 -2.97 -3.13
N VAL A 66 -8.02 -4.09 -3.26
CA VAL A 66 -8.93 -4.30 -4.39
C VAL A 66 -10.26 -3.58 -4.16
N SER A 67 -10.83 -2.99 -5.20
CA SER A 67 -12.21 -2.49 -5.20
C SER A 67 -12.99 -3.13 -6.35
N GLY A 68 -14.10 -3.81 -6.03
CA GLY A 68 -14.95 -4.48 -7.02
C GLY A 68 -15.67 -3.52 -7.98
N ILE A 69 -15.74 -2.23 -7.65
CA ILE A 69 -16.37 -1.19 -8.48
C ILE A 69 -15.35 -0.31 -9.20
N ALA A 70 -14.06 -0.38 -8.82
CA ALA A 70 -13.02 0.39 -9.47
C ALA A 70 -12.85 -0.09 -10.92
N LYS A 71 -12.70 0.88 -11.83
CA LYS A 71 -12.37 0.62 -13.25
C LYS A 71 -10.94 1.03 -13.59
N VAL A 72 -10.32 1.83 -12.74
CA VAL A 72 -8.97 2.39 -12.87
C VAL A 72 -8.31 2.36 -11.49
N ILE A 73 -6.99 2.53 -11.46
CA ILE A 73 -6.27 2.76 -10.22
C ILE A 73 -6.72 4.09 -9.63
N THR A 74 -7.10 4.10 -8.35
CA THR A 74 -7.52 5.32 -7.65
C THR A 74 -6.67 5.53 -6.41
N ILE A 75 -6.22 6.77 -6.20
CA ILE A 75 -5.45 7.18 -5.02
C ILE A 75 -6.44 7.82 -4.05
N GLU A 76 -6.50 7.31 -2.83
CA GLU A 76 -7.35 7.86 -1.78
C GLU A 76 -6.80 9.21 -1.29
N GLN A 77 -7.66 10.21 -1.24
CA GLN A 77 -7.28 11.57 -0.81
C GLN A 77 -7.52 11.80 0.68
N GLN A 78 -8.38 10.99 1.30
CA GLN A 78 -8.75 11.15 2.69
C GLN A 78 -9.00 9.79 3.34
N ALA A 79 -8.39 9.56 4.51
CA ALA A 79 -8.78 8.50 5.42
C ALA A 79 -9.75 9.08 6.46
N HIS A 80 -10.91 8.44 6.64
CA HIS A 80 -11.95 8.91 7.56
C HIS A 80 -11.79 8.45 9.03
N ASN A 81 -10.60 7.97 9.41
CA ASN A 81 -10.35 7.49 10.78
C ASN A 81 -9.70 8.57 11.65
N ASP A 82 -10.33 8.84 12.77
CA ASP A 82 -9.85 9.57 13.93
C ASP A 82 -8.96 8.67 14.80
N GLY A 83 -7.70 9.03 14.97
CA GLY A 83 -6.77 8.19 15.74
C GLY A 83 -5.31 8.51 15.47
N TYR A 84 -4.96 9.77 15.73
CA TYR A 84 -3.62 10.31 15.62
C TYR A 84 -2.51 9.31 15.97
N CYS A 85 -1.53 9.19 15.08
CA CYS A 85 -0.20 8.67 15.39
C CYS A 85 0.56 9.65 16.29
N ARG A 86 -0.07 10.31 17.29
CA ARG A 86 0.62 11.23 18.19
C ARG A 86 1.14 10.55 19.45
N LYS A 87 2.39 10.79 19.85
CA LYS A 87 2.71 10.89 21.28
C LYS A 87 2.82 12.38 21.60
N ASP A 88 2.93 12.65 22.88
CA ASP A 88 2.41 13.86 23.47
C ASP A 88 3.55 14.68 24.09
N VAL A 89 3.24 15.50 25.08
CA VAL A 89 4.19 16.36 25.80
C VAL A 89 5.37 15.63 26.46
N LYS A 90 5.40 14.29 26.46
CA LYS A 90 6.53 13.43 26.89
C LYS A 90 7.44 12.99 25.73
N GLY A 91 7.11 13.36 24.50
CA GLY A 91 8.09 13.53 23.42
C GLY A 91 8.14 12.46 22.33
N LEU A 92 7.03 11.99 21.76
CA LEU A 92 7.11 11.11 20.58
C LEU A 92 5.91 11.27 19.63
N SER A 93 6.00 10.71 18.43
CA SER A 93 5.13 10.69 17.24
C SER A 93 4.23 11.90 16.90
N ASN A 94 4.47 12.50 15.75
CA ASN A 94 3.57 12.52 14.60
C ASN A 94 4.61 12.48 13.48
N ASP A 95 5.16 11.30 13.21
CA ASP A 95 6.00 11.18 12.01
C ASP A 95 5.04 11.49 10.85
N PRO A 96 5.34 12.41 9.92
CA PRO A 96 4.62 12.47 8.67
C PRO A 96 4.94 11.18 7.94
N THR A 97 4.29 10.09 8.36
CA THR A 97 4.34 8.81 7.68
C THR A 97 3.76 9.10 6.31
N CYS A 98 4.64 9.23 5.32
CA CYS A 98 4.22 9.35 3.93
C CYS A 98 3.54 8.03 3.62
N SER A 99 2.23 8.02 3.77
CA SER A 99 1.41 6.85 3.66
C SER A 99 0.26 7.18 2.73
N ALA A 100 0.00 6.24 1.83
CA ALA A 100 -1.05 6.38 0.85
C ALA A 100 -1.85 5.08 0.77
N PHE A 101 -3.11 5.21 0.40
CA PHE A 101 -3.93 4.07 0.04
C PHE A 101 -4.27 4.15 -1.45
N ILE A 102 -4.08 3.04 -2.15
CA ILE A 102 -4.41 2.90 -3.56
C ILE A 102 -5.41 1.77 -3.74
N HIS A 103 -6.50 2.03 -4.44
CA HIS A 103 -7.38 0.97 -4.92
C HIS A 103 -6.99 0.52 -6.33
N VAL A 104 -6.99 -0.78 -6.53
CA VAL A 104 -6.87 -1.41 -7.85
C VAL A 104 -8.19 -2.07 -8.24
N PRO A 105 -8.53 -2.12 -9.54
CA PRO A 105 -9.67 -2.90 -10.02
C PRO A 105 -9.38 -4.42 -9.92
N PRO A 106 -10.40 -5.28 -10.09
CA PRO A 106 -10.23 -6.72 -10.11
C PRO A 106 -9.30 -7.20 -11.24
N LEU A 107 -8.65 -8.34 -11.05
CA LEU A 107 -7.77 -8.94 -12.05
C LEU A 107 -8.55 -9.39 -13.29
N GLY A 108 -7.93 -9.21 -14.46
CA GLY A 108 -8.38 -9.79 -15.73
C GLY A 108 -9.45 -8.98 -16.46
N ALA A 109 -10.04 -7.97 -15.82
CA ALA A 109 -10.90 -6.99 -16.48
C ALA A 109 -11.00 -5.71 -15.63
N PRO A 110 -10.50 -4.54 -16.08
CA PRO A 110 -9.96 -4.26 -17.41
C PRO A 110 -8.45 -4.49 -17.57
N TYR A 111 -7.73 -4.84 -16.49
CA TYR A 111 -6.26 -4.91 -16.51
C TYR A 111 -5.71 -6.26 -16.07
N THR A 112 -4.58 -6.64 -16.67
CA THR A 112 -3.75 -7.75 -16.19
C THR A 112 -3.00 -7.37 -14.92
N ALA A 113 -2.46 -8.36 -14.19
CA ALA A 113 -1.60 -8.11 -13.04
C ALA A 113 -0.40 -7.23 -13.39
N ASP A 114 0.21 -7.44 -14.55
CA ASP A 114 1.37 -6.67 -15.02
C ASP A 114 0.99 -5.21 -15.28
N GLN A 115 -0.18 -4.96 -15.87
CA GLN A 115 -0.69 -3.61 -16.10
C GLN A 115 -1.00 -2.89 -14.79
N LEU A 116 -1.59 -3.60 -13.81
CA LEU A 116 -1.80 -3.04 -12.47
C LEU A 116 -0.48 -2.70 -11.80
N ALA A 117 0.50 -3.59 -11.84
CA ALA A 117 1.83 -3.36 -11.29
C ALA A 117 2.55 -2.19 -11.95
N GLN A 118 2.45 -2.04 -13.28
CA GLN A 118 3.00 -0.88 -13.98
C GLN A 118 2.32 0.42 -13.57
N GLY A 119 0.99 0.41 -13.41
CA GLY A 119 0.25 1.57 -12.93
C GLY A 119 0.62 1.95 -11.49
N LEU A 120 0.76 0.96 -10.60
CA LEU A 120 1.25 1.16 -9.23
C LEU A 120 2.67 1.73 -9.24
N ARG A 121 3.56 1.19 -10.07
CA ARG A 121 4.95 1.67 -10.22
C ARG A 121 4.98 3.15 -10.59
N ILE A 122 4.17 3.57 -11.56
CA ILE A 122 4.08 4.99 -11.97
C ILE A 122 3.59 5.86 -10.82
N ALA A 123 2.51 5.45 -10.14
CA ALA A 123 1.96 6.19 -9.01
C ALA A 123 3.00 6.35 -7.88
N ILE A 124 3.71 5.27 -7.53
CA ILE A 124 4.74 5.27 -6.48
C ILE A 124 5.93 6.15 -6.87
N ILE A 125 6.40 6.09 -8.12
CA ILE A 125 7.48 6.97 -8.62
C ILE A 125 7.09 8.44 -8.44
N GLU A 126 5.84 8.79 -8.72
CA GLU A 126 5.35 10.15 -8.60
C GLU A 126 5.14 10.58 -7.14
N MET A 127 4.74 9.67 -6.26
CA MET A 127 4.70 9.91 -4.81
C MET A 127 6.12 10.16 -4.27
N LEU A 128 7.10 9.34 -4.64
CA LEU A 128 8.49 9.49 -4.20
C LEU A 128 9.10 10.83 -4.63
N ARG A 129 8.75 11.33 -5.83
CA ARG A 129 9.18 12.66 -6.30
C ARG A 129 8.69 13.83 -5.45
N GLN A 130 7.63 13.64 -4.67
CA GLN A 130 7.05 14.71 -3.85
C GLN A 130 7.64 14.75 -2.43
N ILE A 131 8.36 13.70 -2.02
CA ILE A 131 8.92 13.56 -0.66
C ILE A 131 10.45 13.61 -0.62
N GLN A 132 11.10 13.62 -1.79
CA GLN A 132 12.53 13.84 -1.99
C GLN A 132 12.78 15.29 -2.39
#